data_AF-A0A8S2X624-F1
#
_entry.id   AF-A0A8S2X624-F1
#
_cell.length_a   1.000
_cell.length_b   1.000
_cell.length_c   1.000
_cell.angle_alpha   90.00
_cell.angle_beta   90.00
_cell.angle_gamma   90.00
#
_symmetry.space_group_name_H-M   'P 1'
#
loop_
_entity.id
_entity.type
_entity.pdbx_description
1 polymer ?
#
loop_
_entity_poly.entity_id
_entity_poly.type
_entity_poly.pdbx_seq_one_letter_code
_entity_poly.pdbx_strand_id
1 'polypeptide(L)'
;TSQSNQPIVLHLPHLKRFNVNGIYEIFHLVEAAPNLDYLKIDLNSFNMALDDISTCELLQKRIVNLEITNIQEIDSIPLGIISRQFSNLRDLSLCVEKSTVFIDSLILAVLSMWKDKNLRSFHIKGSLTYDVSKNLSQWLINYNNLDSGDSFHVEYDSKWIVVWYQ
;
A
#
# COMPACT_ATOMS: atom_id res chain seq x y z
N THR A 1 10.78 -7.29 49.69
CA THR A 1 9.93 -6.24 49.06
C THR A 1 10.02 -6.41 47.56
N SER A 2 9.05 -7.09 46.96
CA SER A 2 8.97 -7.24 45.50
C SER A 2 8.50 -5.92 44.91
N GLN A 3 9.43 -5.12 44.38
CA GLN A 3 9.07 -4.00 43.52
C GLN A 3 8.47 -4.59 42.24
N SER A 4 7.16 -4.48 42.12
CA SER A 4 6.44 -4.67 40.86
C SER A 4 7.00 -3.67 39.84
N ASN A 5 7.73 -4.16 38.85
CA ASN A 5 8.10 -3.36 37.68
C ASN A 5 6.80 -3.03 36.95
N GLN A 6 6.22 -1.85 37.22
CA GLN A 6 5.11 -1.38 36.42
C GLN A 6 5.59 -1.20 34.97
N PRO A 7 4.83 -1.69 33.98
CA PRO A 7 5.20 -1.54 32.58
C PRO A 7 5.32 -0.05 32.25
N ILE A 8 6.43 0.32 31.60
CA ILE A 8 6.64 1.69 31.12
C ILE A 8 5.58 1.95 30.05
N VAL A 9 4.72 2.94 30.28
CA VAL A 9 3.76 3.40 29.28
C VAL A 9 4.56 4.07 28.15
N LEU A 10 4.56 3.43 26.99
CA LEU A 10 5.28 3.92 25.83
C LEU A 10 4.47 4.99 25.12
N HIS A 11 5.09 6.13 24.84
CA HIS A 11 4.49 7.23 24.07
C HIS A 11 5.50 7.72 23.03
N LEU A 12 5.12 7.64 21.75
CA LEU A 12 5.96 7.86 20.58
C LEU A 12 5.41 8.97 19.68
N PRO A 13 5.27 10.22 20.17
CA PRO A 13 4.61 11.30 19.43
C PRO A 13 5.38 11.74 18.18
N HIS A 14 6.67 11.40 18.07
CA HIS A 14 7.50 11.75 16.93
C HIS A 14 7.65 10.60 15.91
N LEU A 15 7.12 9.41 16.20
CA LEU A 15 7.17 8.29 15.27
C LEU A 15 6.19 8.53 14.12
N LYS A 16 6.72 8.84 12.94
CA LYS A 16 5.95 9.03 11.70
C LYS A 16 5.99 7.83 10.77
N ARG A 17 7.07 7.05 10.84
CA ARG A 17 7.32 5.90 9.97
C ARG A 17 7.55 4.66 10.80
N PHE A 18 6.88 3.58 10.44
CA PHE A 18 7.02 2.30 11.12
C PHE A 18 7.23 1.19 10.10
N ASN A 19 8.21 0.33 10.35
CA ASN A 19 8.54 -0.81 9.50
C ASN A 19 8.35 -2.09 10.30
N VAL A 20 7.47 -2.96 9.82
CA VAL A 20 7.07 -4.20 10.47
C VAL A 20 7.46 -5.36 9.55
N ASN A 21 8.31 -6.25 10.04
CA ASN A 21 8.66 -7.48 9.32
C ASN A 21 8.65 -8.67 10.27
N GLY A 22 7.73 -9.61 10.07
CA GLY A 22 7.66 -10.90 10.76
C GLY A 22 7.30 -10.87 12.25
N ILE A 23 6.89 -9.72 12.81
CA ILE A 23 6.53 -9.59 14.24
C ILE A 23 5.21 -8.83 14.33
N TYR A 24 4.13 -9.51 14.75
CA TYR A 24 2.79 -8.91 14.89
C TYR A 24 2.60 -8.28 16.27
N GLU A 25 3.35 -8.73 17.27
CA GLU A 25 3.23 -8.24 18.64
C GLU A 25 3.55 -6.75 18.75
N ILE A 26 4.19 -6.13 17.76
CA ILE A 26 4.55 -4.70 17.77
C ILE A 26 3.41 -3.76 17.38
N PHE A 27 2.19 -4.24 17.12
CA PHE A 27 1.06 -3.36 16.79
C PHE A 27 0.60 -2.48 17.96
N HIS A 28 0.90 -2.84 19.21
CA HIS A 28 0.73 -1.91 20.35
C HIS A 28 1.55 -0.62 20.20
N LEU A 29 2.62 -0.62 19.37
CA LEU A 29 3.37 0.60 19.03
C LEU A 29 2.55 1.57 18.17
N VAL A 30 1.54 1.08 17.43
CA VAL A 30 0.60 1.92 16.69
C VAL A 30 -0.23 2.76 17.66
N GLU A 31 -0.71 2.18 18.76
CA GLU A 31 -1.43 2.92 19.81
C GLU A 31 -0.56 4.03 20.40
N ALA A 32 0.71 3.72 20.68
CA ALA A 32 1.69 4.65 21.24
C ALA A 32 2.12 5.77 20.27
N ALA A 33 1.88 5.64 18.96
CA ALA A 33 2.37 6.54 17.92
C ALA A 33 1.22 7.32 17.23
N PRO A 34 0.71 8.41 17.82
CA PRO A 34 -0.44 9.16 17.29
C PRO A 34 -0.20 9.82 15.93
N ASN A 35 1.06 10.09 15.58
CA ASN A 35 1.44 10.79 14.34
C ASN A 35 2.01 9.84 13.28
N LEU A 36 1.80 8.53 13.43
CA LEU A 36 2.23 7.52 12.46
C LEU A 36 1.43 7.69 11.15
N ASP A 37 2.09 8.04 10.06
CA ASP A 37 1.45 8.29 8.75
C ASP A 37 1.98 7.38 7.64
N TYR A 38 3.08 6.65 7.90
CA TYR A 38 3.73 5.74 6.98
C TYR A 38 3.92 4.36 7.61
N LEU A 39 3.42 3.34 6.94
CA LEU A 39 3.62 1.95 7.31
C LEU A 39 4.31 1.20 6.17
N LYS A 40 5.46 0.58 6.48
CA LYS A 40 6.05 -0.49 5.68
C LYS A 40 5.82 -1.80 6.39
N ILE A 41 5.26 -2.79 5.71
CA ILE A 41 4.84 -4.04 6.33
C ILE A 41 4.96 -5.21 5.35
N ASP A 42 5.41 -6.37 5.79
CA ASP A 42 5.35 -7.57 4.96
C ASP A 42 3.90 -8.09 4.84
N LEU A 43 3.58 -8.81 3.76
CA LEU A 43 2.22 -9.28 3.48
C LEU A 43 1.61 -10.13 4.61
N ASN A 44 2.41 -10.96 5.29
CA ASN A 44 1.90 -11.80 6.36
C ASN A 44 1.51 -10.96 7.58
N SER A 45 2.40 -10.05 7.99
CA SER A 45 2.11 -9.11 9.08
C SER A 45 0.95 -8.18 8.74
N PHE A 46 0.80 -7.77 7.47
CA PHE A 46 -0.33 -6.97 7.02
C PHE A 46 -1.65 -7.71 7.21
N ASN A 47 -1.74 -8.96 6.75
CA ASN A 47 -2.93 -9.79 6.93
C ASN A 47 -3.29 -9.96 8.41
N MET A 48 -2.30 -10.20 9.27
CA MET A 48 -2.51 -10.26 10.73
C MET A 48 -3.03 -8.93 11.29
N ALA A 49 -2.53 -7.79 10.80
CA ALA A 49 -3.00 -6.47 11.20
C ALA A 49 -4.46 -6.22 10.78
N LEU A 50 -4.91 -6.84 9.68
CA LEU A 50 -6.29 -6.74 9.23
C LEU A 50 -7.26 -7.59 10.06
N ASP A 51 -6.77 -8.71 10.60
CA ASP A 51 -7.55 -9.61 11.47
C ASP A 51 -7.76 -9.01 12.87
N ASP A 52 -6.84 -8.16 13.34
CA ASP A 52 -6.98 -7.42 14.60
C ASP A 52 -7.76 -6.11 14.40
N ILE A 53 -9.01 -6.06 14.86
CA ILE A 53 -9.93 -4.94 14.63
C ILE A 53 -9.36 -3.61 15.15
N SER A 54 -8.78 -3.59 16.36
CA SER A 54 -8.27 -2.36 17.00
C SER A 54 -7.10 -1.77 16.19
N THR A 55 -6.14 -2.62 15.84
CA THR A 55 -4.99 -2.27 15.02
C THR A 55 -5.45 -1.78 13.66
N CYS A 56 -6.34 -2.52 13.02
CA CYS A 56 -6.89 -2.20 11.71
C CYS A 56 -7.54 -0.83 11.69
N GLU A 57 -8.43 -0.51 12.65
CA GLU A 57 -9.09 0.80 12.75
C GLU A 57 -8.08 1.95 12.93
N LEU A 58 -7.06 1.77 13.76
CA LEU A 58 -6.02 2.77 13.98
C LEU A 58 -5.18 3.00 12.72
N LEU A 59 -4.81 1.93 12.02
CA LEU A 59 -4.06 2.02 10.78
C LEU A 59 -4.89 2.71 9.69
N GLN A 60 -6.16 2.35 9.50
CA GLN A 60 -7.06 2.98 8.53
C GLN A 60 -7.22 4.48 8.75
N LYS A 61 -7.27 4.92 10.02
CA LYS A 61 -7.43 6.32 10.37
C LYS A 61 -6.18 7.16 10.10
N ARG A 62 -4.99 6.58 10.24
CA ARG A 62 -3.73 7.35 10.34
C ARG A 62 -2.81 7.18 9.13
N ILE A 63 -2.75 5.97 8.58
CA ILE A 63 -1.80 5.66 7.50
C ILE A 63 -2.28 6.32 6.21
N VAL A 64 -1.42 7.17 5.66
CA VAL A 64 -1.60 7.79 4.34
C VAL A 64 -0.59 7.28 3.32
N ASN A 65 0.49 6.64 3.79
CA ASN A 65 1.49 5.97 2.94
C ASN A 65 1.64 4.51 3.37
N LEU A 66 1.39 3.57 2.45
CA LEU A 66 1.49 2.14 2.73
C LEU A 66 2.45 1.47 1.75
N GLU A 67 3.44 0.78 2.27
CA GLU A 67 4.33 -0.09 1.51
C GLU A 67 4.16 -1.53 1.97
N ILE A 68 3.69 -2.41 1.09
CA ILE A 68 3.57 -3.84 1.36
C ILE A 68 4.74 -4.58 0.69
N THR A 69 5.44 -5.42 1.45
CA THR A 69 6.60 -6.20 0.96
C THR A 69 6.39 -7.70 1.04
N ASN A 70 7.32 -8.47 0.46
CA ASN A 70 7.31 -9.93 0.43
C ASN A 70 6.03 -10.50 -0.22
N ILE A 71 5.48 -9.79 -1.21
CA ILE A 71 4.38 -10.31 -2.00
C ILE A 71 4.97 -11.31 -2.99
N GLN A 72 4.56 -12.58 -2.88
CA GLN A 72 5.01 -13.61 -3.82
C GLN A 72 4.41 -13.41 -5.21
N GLU A 73 3.10 -13.10 -5.24
CA GLU A 73 2.32 -12.90 -6.47
C GLU A 73 1.27 -11.80 -6.25
N ILE A 74 0.99 -10.97 -7.25
CA ILE A 74 0.13 -9.79 -7.04
C ILE A 74 -1.36 -10.12 -6.87
N ASP A 75 -1.81 -11.27 -7.38
CA ASP A 75 -3.16 -11.79 -7.17
C ASP A 75 -3.41 -12.19 -5.70
N SER A 76 -2.35 -12.50 -4.96
CA SER A 76 -2.39 -12.76 -3.52
C SER A 76 -2.72 -11.51 -2.71
N ILE A 77 -2.71 -10.33 -3.33
CA ILE A 77 -3.12 -9.08 -2.70
C ILE A 77 -4.58 -8.80 -3.00
N PRO A 78 -5.45 -8.77 -1.98
CA PRO A 78 -6.78 -8.24 -2.14
C PRO A 78 -6.72 -6.70 -2.20
N LEU A 79 -6.34 -6.14 -3.35
CA LEU A 79 -6.36 -4.67 -3.60
C LEU A 79 -7.70 -4.04 -3.22
N GLY A 80 -8.79 -4.78 -3.41
CA GLY A 80 -10.13 -4.36 -2.98
C GLY A 80 -10.31 -4.27 -1.46
N ILE A 81 -9.53 -5.00 -0.65
CA ILE A 81 -9.51 -4.82 0.82
C ILE A 81 -8.75 -3.55 1.17
N ILE A 82 -7.55 -3.37 0.63
CA ILE A 82 -6.74 -2.15 0.84
C ILE A 82 -7.56 -0.92 0.48
N SER A 83 -8.18 -0.93 -0.69
CA SER A 83 -8.97 0.20 -1.19
C SER A 83 -10.19 0.49 -0.32
N ARG A 84 -10.84 -0.54 0.25
CA ARG A 84 -12.03 -0.36 1.11
C ARG A 84 -11.67 0.12 2.50
N GLN A 85 -10.61 -0.43 3.08
CA GLN A 85 -10.21 -0.13 4.45
C GLN A 85 -9.46 1.19 4.55
N PHE A 86 -8.58 1.50 3.60
CA PHE A 86 -7.71 2.65 3.68
C PHE A 86 -8.13 3.77 2.73
N SER A 87 -9.23 4.46 3.06
CA SER A 87 -9.80 5.55 2.26
C SER A 87 -8.93 6.81 2.18
N ASN A 88 -8.02 7.00 3.13
CA ASN A 88 -7.12 8.16 3.21
C ASN A 88 -5.73 7.93 2.59
N LEU A 89 -5.50 6.76 1.99
CA LEU A 89 -4.22 6.50 1.31
C LEU A 89 -3.97 7.51 0.21
N ARG A 90 -2.76 8.07 0.24
CA ARG A 90 -2.20 8.95 -0.78
C ARG A 90 -1.17 8.20 -1.60
N ASP A 91 -0.40 7.32 -0.97
CA ASP A 91 0.71 6.64 -1.61
C ASP A 91 0.65 5.14 -1.25
N LEU A 92 0.57 4.27 -2.26
CA LEU A 92 0.57 2.82 -2.10
C LEU A 92 1.73 2.22 -2.90
N SER A 93 2.58 1.43 -2.25
CA SER A 93 3.69 0.73 -2.88
C SER A 93 3.65 -0.76 -2.60
N LEU A 94 3.79 -1.58 -3.64
CA LEU A 94 3.72 -3.03 -3.56
C LEU A 94 5.03 -3.63 -4.07
N CYS A 95 5.77 -4.33 -3.21
CA CYS A 95 6.99 -5.04 -3.58
C CYS A 95 6.70 -6.52 -3.79
N VAL A 96 6.65 -6.91 -5.06
CA VAL A 96 6.30 -8.23 -5.57
C VAL A 96 7.55 -8.95 -6.08
N GLU A 97 7.72 -10.21 -5.73
CA GLU A 97 8.82 -11.03 -6.24
C GLU A 97 8.60 -11.44 -7.69
N LYS A 98 7.38 -11.87 -8.03
CA LYS A 98 6.97 -12.28 -9.38
C LYS A 98 5.54 -11.85 -9.71
N SER A 99 5.29 -11.43 -10.95
CA SER A 99 3.92 -11.18 -11.43
C SER A 99 3.62 -12.05 -12.66
N THR A 100 2.52 -12.80 -12.57
CA THR A 100 1.88 -13.52 -13.69
C THR A 100 0.74 -12.69 -14.31
N VAL A 101 0.26 -11.67 -13.59
CA VAL A 101 -0.86 -10.81 -13.99
C VAL A 101 -0.39 -9.81 -15.03
N PHE A 102 -1.20 -9.64 -16.09
CA PHE A 102 -1.05 -8.58 -17.07
C PHE A 102 -1.16 -7.21 -16.39
N ILE A 103 -0.11 -6.40 -16.53
CA ILE A 103 0.02 -5.08 -15.90
C ILE A 103 -1.13 -4.15 -16.25
N ASP A 104 -1.60 -4.22 -17.49
CA ASP A 104 -2.74 -3.50 -18.03
C ASP A 104 -4.01 -3.69 -17.17
N SER A 105 -4.36 -4.94 -16.88
CA SER A 105 -5.52 -5.30 -16.06
C SER A 105 -5.38 -4.79 -14.63
N LEU A 106 -4.15 -4.81 -14.10
CA LEU A 106 -3.83 -4.36 -12.76
C LEU A 106 -3.91 -2.84 -12.62
N ILE A 107 -3.36 -2.08 -13.58
CA ILE A 107 -3.47 -0.62 -13.63
C ILE A 107 -4.94 -0.22 -13.72
N LEU A 108 -5.70 -0.82 -14.64
CA LEU A 108 -7.14 -0.55 -14.77
C LEU A 108 -7.91 -0.85 -13.47
N ALA A 109 -7.59 -1.96 -12.80
CA ALA A 109 -8.18 -2.30 -11.51
C ALA A 109 -7.88 -1.24 -10.44
N VAL A 110 -6.63 -0.79 -10.34
CA VAL A 110 -6.23 0.25 -9.37
C VAL A 110 -6.90 1.58 -9.68
N LEU A 111 -6.84 2.03 -10.94
CA LEU A 111 -7.50 3.28 -11.36
C LEU A 111 -9.01 3.25 -11.09
N SER A 112 -9.66 2.13 -11.39
CA SER A 112 -11.09 1.93 -11.11
C SER A 112 -11.40 1.96 -9.61
N MET A 113 -10.60 1.28 -8.79
CA MET A 113 -10.80 1.20 -7.32
C MET A 113 -10.53 2.51 -6.57
N TRP A 114 -9.75 3.42 -7.17
CA TRP A 114 -9.32 4.68 -6.53
C TRP A 114 -9.77 5.95 -7.26
N LYS A 115 -10.59 5.84 -8.31
CA LYS A 115 -11.17 6.98 -9.05
C LYS A 115 -11.76 8.06 -8.14
N ASP A 116 -12.46 7.67 -7.08
CA ASP A 116 -13.15 8.59 -6.17
C ASP A 116 -12.45 8.70 -4.80
N LYS A 117 -11.13 8.47 -4.75
CA LYS A 117 -10.34 8.42 -3.51
C LYS A 117 -9.12 9.33 -3.57
N ASN A 118 -8.46 9.52 -2.43
CA ASN A 118 -7.33 10.45 -2.27
C ASN A 118 -5.97 9.90 -2.74
N LEU A 119 -5.95 8.82 -3.52
CA LEU A 119 -4.69 8.18 -3.93
C LEU A 119 -4.00 9.02 -5.00
N ARG A 120 -2.80 9.48 -4.68
CA ARG A 120 -1.95 10.31 -5.53
C ARG A 120 -0.93 9.49 -6.30
N SER A 121 -0.42 8.43 -5.68
CA SER A 121 0.60 7.59 -6.29
C SER A 121 0.36 6.11 -5.98
N PHE A 122 0.70 5.29 -6.98
CA PHE A 122 0.71 3.85 -6.87
C PHE A 122 1.97 3.29 -7.50
N HIS A 123 2.70 2.48 -6.75
CA HIS A 123 3.97 1.90 -7.15
C HIS A 123 3.90 0.39 -7.06
N ILE A 124 4.40 -0.28 -8.09
CA ILE A 124 4.68 -1.72 -8.05
C ILE A 124 6.15 -1.91 -8.35
N LYS A 125 6.85 -2.59 -7.44
CA LYS A 125 8.23 -3.00 -7.58
C LYS A 125 8.28 -4.51 -7.74
N GLY A 126 8.94 -5.03 -8.77
CA GLY A 126 9.11 -6.47 -8.90
C GLY A 126 9.68 -6.93 -10.22
N SER A 127 9.93 -8.24 -10.34
CA SER A 127 10.28 -8.84 -11.64
C SER A 127 9.01 -8.98 -12.47
N LEU A 128 8.71 -7.95 -13.26
CA LEU A 128 7.57 -7.92 -14.16
C LEU A 128 7.93 -8.71 -15.43
N THR A 129 7.05 -9.63 -15.85
CA THR A 129 7.30 -10.47 -17.03
C THR A 129 7.32 -9.63 -18.32
N TYR A 130 8.18 -10.04 -19.27
CA TYR A 130 8.81 -9.23 -20.33
C TYR A 130 7.89 -8.68 -21.45
N ASP A 131 6.59 -8.98 -21.46
CA ASP A 131 5.67 -8.62 -22.58
C ASP A 131 5.14 -7.18 -22.56
N VAL A 132 5.63 -6.38 -21.63
CA VAL A 132 5.20 -5.01 -21.33
C VAL A 132 5.66 -4.02 -22.41
N SER A 133 6.89 -4.18 -22.92
CA SER A 133 7.51 -3.20 -23.82
C SER A 133 6.81 -2.96 -25.16
N LYS A 134 5.95 -3.88 -25.63
CA LYS A 134 5.33 -3.78 -26.97
C LYS A 134 3.99 -3.06 -27.01
N ASN A 135 3.28 -2.92 -25.89
CA ASN A 135 1.93 -2.36 -25.88
C ASN A 135 1.84 -0.90 -25.38
N LEU A 136 2.91 -0.35 -24.81
CA LEU A 136 2.82 0.91 -24.04
C LEU A 136 2.62 2.20 -24.83
N SER A 137 2.99 2.26 -26.11
CA SER A 137 2.68 3.43 -26.95
C SER A 137 1.18 3.61 -27.21
N GLN A 138 0.36 2.57 -27.01
CA GLN A 138 -1.09 2.64 -27.19
C GLN A 138 -1.84 3.12 -25.92
N TRP A 139 -1.20 3.10 -24.75
CA TRP A 139 -1.82 3.40 -23.46
C TRP A 139 -1.80 4.88 -23.07
N LEU A 140 -0.98 5.69 -23.73
CA LEU A 140 -1.12 7.15 -23.71
C LEU A 140 -2.47 7.62 -24.30
N ILE A 141 -3.26 6.72 -24.92
CA ILE A 141 -4.34 7.08 -25.83
C ILE A 141 -5.58 6.20 -25.61
N ASN A 142 -6.25 6.29 -24.44
CA ASN A 142 -7.73 6.25 -24.32
C ASN A 142 -8.19 6.29 -22.85
N TYR A 143 -8.09 7.46 -22.22
CA TYR A 143 -8.71 7.72 -20.91
C TYR A 143 -10.01 8.54 -21.02
N ASN A 144 -10.72 8.45 -22.14
CA ASN A 144 -11.97 9.18 -22.38
C ASN A 144 -13.17 8.74 -21.50
N ASN A 145 -12.99 7.75 -20.61
CA ASN A 145 -14.03 7.23 -19.72
C ASN A 145 -13.80 7.57 -18.22
N LEU A 146 -12.74 8.31 -17.90
CA LEU A 146 -12.54 8.89 -16.57
C LEU A 146 -13.03 10.35 -16.63
N ASP A 147 -14.29 10.56 -16.25
CA ASP A 147 -15.05 11.83 -16.32
C ASP A 147 -14.51 13.03 -15.50
N SER A 148 -13.28 12.98 -15.02
CA SER A 148 -12.66 14.11 -14.34
C SER A 148 -11.37 14.46 -15.07
N GLY A 149 -11.12 15.76 -15.28
CA GLY A 149 -10.03 16.29 -16.11
C GLY A 149 -8.62 16.03 -15.55
N ASP A 150 -8.42 14.89 -14.93
CA ASP A 150 -7.23 14.48 -14.21
C ASP A 150 -6.40 13.56 -15.09
N SER A 151 -5.15 13.97 -15.29
CA SER A 151 -4.20 13.20 -16.09
C SER A 151 -3.43 12.22 -15.21
N PHE A 152 -3.49 10.94 -15.57
CA PHE A 152 -2.64 9.91 -14.98
C PHE A 152 -1.38 9.74 -15.82
N HIS A 153 -0.24 9.71 -15.15
CA HIS A 153 1.03 9.37 -15.78
C HIS A 153 1.45 7.98 -15.33
N VAL A 154 1.96 7.20 -16.28
CA VAL A 154 2.48 5.87 -16.03
C VAL A 154 3.93 5.83 -16.47
N GLU A 155 4.84 5.64 -15.51
CA GLU A 155 6.25 5.33 -15.77
C GLU A 155 6.48 3.85 -15.48
N TYR A 156 7.28 3.17 -16.30
CA TYR A 156 7.64 1.79 -16.03
C TYR A 156 9.02 1.46 -16.60
N ASP A 157 9.67 0.48 -16.00
CA ASP A 157 10.86 -0.18 -16.52
C ASP A 157 10.76 -1.70 -16.28
N SER A 158 11.87 -2.42 -16.44
CA SER A 158 11.92 -3.88 -16.19
C SER A 158 11.69 -4.29 -14.72
N LYS A 159 11.62 -3.33 -13.80
CA LYS A 159 11.61 -3.52 -12.34
C LYS A 159 10.51 -2.74 -11.62
N TRP A 160 9.91 -1.74 -12.25
CA TRP A 160 8.97 -0.81 -11.63
C TRP A 160 7.82 -0.43 -12.54
N ILE A 161 6.67 -0.17 -11.94
CA ILE A 161 5.58 0.62 -12.49
C ILE A 161 5.26 1.70 -11.48
N VAL A 162 5.08 2.92 -11.95
CA VAL A 162 4.62 4.06 -11.18
C VAL A 162 3.44 4.67 -11.88
N VAL A 163 2.35 4.85 -11.16
CA VAL A 163 1.17 5.60 -11.59
C VAL A 163 1.05 6.82 -10.66
N TRP A 164 1.00 8.04 -11.19
CA TRP A 164 0.73 9.23 -10.39
C TRP A 164 -0.31 10.16 -11.01
N TYR A 165 -1.00 10.88 -10.13
CA TYR A 165 -1.98 11.89 -10.46
C TYR A 165 -1.33 13.27 -10.62
N GLN A 166 -1.84 14.07 -11.56
CA GLN A 166 -1.51 15.50 -11.67
C GLN A 166 -2.77 16.35 -11.50
#